data_AF-A0AAD8A432-F1
#
_entry.id   AF-A0AAD8A432-F1
#
_cell.length_a   1.000
_cell.length_b   1.000
_cell.length_c   1.000
_cell.angle_alpha   90.00
_cell.angle_beta   90.00
_cell.angle_gamma   90.00
#
_symmetry.space_group_name_H-M   'P 1'
#
loop_
_entity.id
_entity.type
_entity.pdbx_description
1 polymer ?
#
loop_
_entity_poly.entity_id
_entity_poly.type
_entity_poly.pdbx_seq_one_letter_code
_entity_poly.pdbx_strand_id
1 'polypeptide(L)'
;VSYSVLRSAVTVWHVMTESGYVCMVFYRRDGHVIELQQSNTSARVPEDACSPPNFNALTLPYITLITAKPLLRPCPYLGRYTVTGLSVVRRTRPSGSASIVSDSESSPPQCNDLQFHSLTVGCTEVNTMQFHSSCSVAETSTYSCHGNWEDNGTNYLIASPTSRKSVGARRFCFIYMATDTTNIPGGEGGGGGALLQVASVAESCRRNINSPSLADMAFNLTSNGQCDENSAGAGRTSLLLPVVVFLGFIISTLNSR
;
A
#
# COMPACT_ATOMS: atom_id res chain seq x y z
N VAL A 1 1.53 -20.20 25.11
CA VAL A 1 2.90 -19.77 24.74
C VAL A 1 2.75 -18.74 23.64
N SER A 2 2.96 -17.46 23.97
CA SER A 2 2.73 -16.33 23.07
C SER A 2 3.63 -16.40 21.85
N TYR A 3 3.05 -16.30 20.66
CA TYR A 3 3.78 -16.05 19.43
C TYR A 3 4.19 -14.58 19.38
N SER A 4 5.32 -14.24 19.98
CA SER A 4 6.05 -13.03 19.61
C SER A 4 6.72 -13.30 18.26
N VAL A 5 6.09 -12.84 17.17
CA VAL A 5 6.73 -12.77 15.86
C VAL A 5 7.92 -11.82 16.00
N LEU A 6 9.10 -12.41 16.19
CA LEU A 6 10.39 -11.73 16.15
C LEU A 6 10.50 -10.99 14.82
N ARG A 7 10.36 -9.66 14.85
CA ARG A 7 10.71 -8.78 13.72
C ARG A 7 12.16 -9.03 13.38
N SER A 8 12.41 -9.82 12.35
CA SER A 8 13.75 -10.27 11.99
C SER A 8 14.49 -9.09 11.36
N ALA A 9 15.26 -8.36 12.18
CA ALA A 9 16.23 -7.40 11.69
C ALA A 9 17.21 -8.13 10.77
N VAL A 10 17.44 -7.56 9.58
CA VAL A 10 18.24 -8.21 8.55
C VAL A 10 19.70 -7.86 8.72
N THR A 11 20.01 -6.62 9.11
CA THR A 11 21.40 -6.21 9.36
C THR A 11 21.45 -5.03 10.32
N VAL A 12 22.44 -5.05 11.20
CA VAL A 12 22.77 -3.96 12.11
C VAL A 12 24.12 -3.38 11.70
N TRP A 13 24.21 -2.06 11.60
CA TRP A 13 25.39 -1.34 11.18
C TRP A 13 25.75 -0.29 12.22
N HIS A 14 27.05 -0.18 12.53
CA HIS A 14 27.61 0.93 13.27
C HIS A 14 28.31 1.84 12.27
N VAL A 15 27.81 3.06 12.10
CA VAL A 15 28.35 4.03 11.13
C VAL A 15 29.08 5.13 11.89
N MET A 16 30.34 5.35 11.55
CA MET A 16 31.14 6.45 12.10
C MET A 16 30.73 7.77 11.44
N THR A 17 30.46 8.77 12.27
CA THR A 17 30.18 10.16 11.90
C THR A 17 31.18 11.09 12.60
N GLU A 18 31.12 12.39 12.32
CA GLU A 18 31.96 13.41 12.98
C GLU A 18 31.77 13.45 14.51
N SER A 19 30.59 13.03 15.00
CA SER A 19 30.21 13.08 16.40
C SER A 19 30.27 11.74 17.13
N GLY A 20 30.71 10.66 16.46
CA GLY A 20 30.82 9.30 17.03
C GLY A 20 30.15 8.23 16.17
N TYR A 21 29.70 7.14 16.78
CA TYR A 21 29.05 6.02 16.10
C TYR A 21 27.54 6.11 16.22
N VAL A 22 26.82 5.98 15.11
CA VAL A 22 25.36 5.85 15.10
C VAL A 22 24.97 4.41 14.75
N CYS A 23 23.91 3.94 15.39
CA CYS A 23 23.33 2.64 15.08
C CYS A 23 22.32 2.79 13.94
N MET A 24 22.44 1.92 12.95
CA MET A 24 21.48 1.78 11.86
C MET A 24 20.99 0.33 11.80
N VAL A 25 19.69 0.12 11.88
CA VAL A 25 19.06 -1.21 11.81
C VAL A 25 18.16 -1.28 10.60
N PHE A 26 18.41 -2.28 9.75
CA PHE A 26 17.70 -2.50 8.50
C PHE A 26 16.73 -3.68 8.59
N TYR A 27 15.51 -3.47 8.11
CA TYR A 27 14.45 -4.45 8.03
C TYR A 27 14.07 -4.65 6.57
N ARG A 28 14.20 -5.88 6.05
CA ARG A 28 13.68 -6.21 4.72
C ARG A 28 12.18 -6.37 4.82
N ARG A 29 11.42 -5.61 4.03
CA ARG A 29 9.95 -5.67 3.99
C ARG A 29 9.43 -6.40 2.76
N ASP A 30 9.98 -6.04 1.60
CA ASP A 30 9.69 -6.67 0.31
C ASP A 30 11.00 -6.73 -0.50
N GLY A 31 11.01 -7.38 -1.66
CA GLY A 31 12.18 -7.52 -2.53
C GLY A 31 12.84 -6.18 -2.93
N HIS A 32 12.09 -5.08 -2.93
CA HIS A 32 12.57 -3.74 -3.30
C HIS A 32 12.29 -2.67 -2.25
N VAL A 33 11.90 -3.08 -1.04
CA VAL A 33 11.52 -2.19 0.07
C VAL A 33 12.24 -2.63 1.33
N ILE A 34 12.96 -1.68 1.93
CA ILE A 34 13.56 -1.84 3.25
C ILE A 34 13.10 -0.71 4.15
N GLU A 35 13.05 -0.97 5.44
CA GLU A 35 12.95 0.08 6.44
C GLU A 35 14.24 0.21 7.23
N LEU A 36 14.57 1.44 7.60
CA LEU A 36 15.73 1.80 8.40
C LEU A 36 15.25 2.46 9.70
N GLN A 37 15.84 2.06 10.82
CA GLN A 37 15.82 2.84 12.06
C GLN A 37 17.23 3.28 12.40
N GLN A 38 17.37 4.54 12.82
CA GLN A 38 18.66 5.13 13.16
C GLN A 38 18.62 5.71 14.56
N SER A 39 19.70 5.55 15.34
CA SER A 39 19.84 6.24 16.63
C SER A 39 19.84 7.76 16.47
N ASN A 40 19.19 8.46 17.39
CA ASN A 40 19.18 9.93 17.42
C ASN A 40 20.45 10.50 18.06
N THR A 41 21.16 9.68 18.86
CA THR A 41 22.42 10.03 19.51
C THR A 41 23.57 9.20 18.94
N SER A 42 24.77 9.76 19.01
CA SER A 42 26.01 9.06 18.72
C SER A 42 26.64 8.51 20.00
N ALA A 43 27.22 7.32 19.91
CA ALA A 43 28.03 6.71 20.96
C ALA A 43 29.53 6.92 20.67
N ARG A 44 30.38 6.84 21.70
CA ARG A 44 31.84 6.98 21.53
C ARG A 44 32.49 5.71 20.98
N VAL A 45 31.91 4.56 21.29
CA VAL A 45 32.35 3.24 20.82
C VAL A 45 31.21 2.56 20.05
N PRO A 46 31.53 1.73 19.04
CA PRO A 46 30.50 1.14 18.19
C PRO A 46 29.55 0.20 18.95
N GLU A 47 30.03 -0.53 19.95
CA GLU A 47 29.24 -1.50 20.73
C GLU A 47 28.09 -0.84 21.51
N ASP A 48 28.29 0.41 21.92
CA ASP A 48 27.30 1.18 22.68
C ASP A 48 26.25 1.85 21.78
N ALA A 49 26.51 1.96 20.47
CA ALA A 49 25.65 2.69 19.56
C ALA A 49 24.26 2.04 19.44
N CYS A 50 24.20 0.70 19.40
CA CYS A 50 22.96 -0.06 19.30
C CYS A 50 22.40 -0.52 20.66
N SER A 51 23.01 -0.09 21.77
CA SER A 51 22.58 -0.43 23.12
C SER A 51 21.73 0.70 23.72
N PRO A 52 20.79 0.42 24.63
CA PRO A 52 20.13 1.46 25.41
C PRO A 52 21.17 2.29 26.19
N PRO A 53 21.01 3.63 26.28
CA PRO A 53 19.85 4.41 25.83
C PRO A 53 19.93 4.91 24.38
N ASN A 54 21.02 4.64 23.65
CA ASN A 54 21.28 5.22 22.32
C ASN A 54 20.32 4.72 21.26
N PHE A 55 19.91 3.45 21.36
CA PHE A 55 18.99 2.83 20.42
C PHE A 55 17.82 2.14 21.12
N ASN A 56 16.61 2.44 20.65
CA ASN A 56 15.40 1.74 21.04
C ASN A 56 14.47 1.62 19.82
N ALA A 57 14.35 0.39 19.30
CA ALA A 57 13.54 0.09 18.12
C ALA A 57 12.04 0.40 18.29
N LEU A 58 11.55 0.54 19.53
CA LEU A 58 10.14 0.84 19.79
C LEU A 58 9.82 2.34 19.69
N THR A 59 10.81 3.21 19.90
CA THR A 59 10.60 4.67 19.92
C THR A 59 11.14 5.36 18.67
N LEU A 60 12.12 4.76 17.99
CA LEU A 60 12.72 5.34 16.80
C LEU A 60 11.80 5.20 15.56
N PRO A 61 11.69 6.25 14.73
CA PRO A 61 10.86 6.20 13.53
C PRO A 61 11.45 5.27 12.48
N TYR A 62 10.59 4.66 11.67
CA TYR A 62 11.00 3.91 10.49
C TYR A 62 11.10 4.86 9.30
N ILE A 63 12.23 4.79 8.60
CA ILE A 63 12.45 5.44 7.31
C ILE A 63 12.27 4.38 6.23
N THR A 64 11.32 4.59 5.32
CA THR A 64 11.08 3.63 4.23
C THR A 64 11.96 3.98 3.05
N LEU A 65 12.78 3.03 2.63
CA LEU A 65 13.65 3.16 1.46
C LEU A 65 13.20 2.17 0.40
N ILE A 66 13.13 2.66 -0.83
CA ILE A 66 12.76 1.85 -1.99
C ILE A 66 13.79 2.04 -3.11
N THR A 67 13.85 1.07 -4.01
CA THR A 67 14.70 1.18 -5.20
C THR A 67 14.29 2.38 -6.08
N ALA A 68 15.25 2.96 -6.80
CA ALA A 68 15.00 4.10 -7.68
C ALA A 68 13.98 3.81 -8.79
N LYS A 69 13.97 2.57 -9.27
CA LYS A 69 13.04 2.03 -10.28
C LYS A 69 12.30 0.82 -9.70
N PRO A 70 11.23 1.04 -8.91
CA PRO A 70 10.48 -0.05 -8.33
C PRO A 70 9.75 -0.84 -9.42
N LEU A 71 9.79 -2.17 -9.33
CA LEU A 71 9.03 -3.04 -10.21
C LEU A 71 7.53 -2.93 -9.92
N LEU A 72 6.71 -3.28 -10.92
CA LEU A 72 5.27 -3.41 -10.73
C LEU A 72 4.97 -4.70 -9.95
N ARG A 73 4.03 -4.61 -9.00
CA ARG A 73 3.56 -5.73 -8.19
C ARG A 73 2.04 -5.72 -8.13
N PRO A 74 1.38 -6.88 -7.95
CA PRO A 74 -0.05 -6.93 -7.70
C PRO A 74 -0.43 -6.05 -6.50
N CYS A 75 -1.51 -5.29 -6.61
CA CYS A 75 -2.03 -4.53 -5.49
C CYS A 75 -2.70 -5.49 -4.48
N PRO A 76 -2.58 -5.23 -3.17
CA PRO A 76 -3.38 -5.93 -2.17
C PRO A 76 -4.85 -5.49 -2.25
N TYR A 77 -5.75 -6.24 -1.61
CA TYR A 77 -7.18 -5.92 -1.51
C TYR A 77 -7.85 -5.71 -2.88
N LEU A 78 -7.74 -6.70 -3.77
CA LEU A 78 -8.38 -6.67 -5.08
C LEU A 78 -9.91 -6.59 -4.92
N GLY A 79 -10.54 -5.69 -5.69
CA GLY A 79 -12.00 -5.52 -5.64
C GLY A 79 -12.48 -4.12 -5.99
N ARG A 80 -13.77 -3.91 -5.76
CA ARG A 80 -14.48 -2.64 -5.97
C ARG A 80 -14.92 -2.10 -4.62
N TYR A 81 -14.71 -0.81 -4.40
CA TYR A 81 -14.98 -0.16 -3.11
C TYR A 81 -15.70 1.17 -3.29
N THR A 82 -16.61 1.46 -2.37
CA THR A 82 -17.13 2.82 -2.14
C THR A 82 -16.18 3.57 -1.22
N VAL A 83 -15.83 4.80 -1.58
CA VAL A 83 -14.98 5.69 -0.78
C VAL A 83 -15.86 6.64 0.03
N THR A 84 -15.68 6.66 1.35
CA THR A 84 -16.41 7.56 2.26
C THR A 84 -15.46 8.26 3.23
N GLY A 85 -15.91 9.39 3.80
CA GLY A 85 -15.16 10.10 4.84
C GLY A 85 -13.80 10.65 4.39
N LEU A 86 -13.67 11.01 3.10
CA LEU A 86 -12.41 11.51 2.56
C LEU A 86 -12.03 12.85 3.20
N SER A 87 -10.93 12.82 3.95
CA SER A 87 -10.27 13.97 4.55
C SER A 87 -8.94 14.18 3.85
N VAL A 88 -8.67 15.40 3.39
CA VAL A 88 -7.43 15.78 2.72
C VAL A 88 -6.76 16.87 3.53
N VAL A 89 -5.55 16.60 4.01
CA VAL A 89 -4.75 17.63 4.69
C VAL A 89 -3.90 18.32 3.63
N ARG A 90 -4.34 19.49 3.18
CA ARG A 90 -3.49 20.36 2.35
C ARG A 90 -2.38 20.91 3.24
N ARG A 91 -1.16 20.38 3.09
CA ARG A 91 0.05 21.08 3.57
C ARG A 91 0.29 22.29 2.68
N THR A 92 -0.52 23.32 2.81
CA THR A 92 -0.21 24.63 2.26
C THR A 92 1.06 25.10 2.97
N ARG A 93 2.16 25.20 2.21
CA ARG A 93 3.29 26.06 2.55
C ARG A 93 2.68 27.43 2.92
N PRO A 94 3.14 28.12 3.99
CA PRO A 94 2.58 29.40 4.39
C PRO A 94 2.94 30.45 3.34
N SER A 95 2.15 30.51 2.28
CA SER A 95 2.00 31.68 1.44
C SER A 95 0.90 32.48 2.09
N GLY A 96 1.29 33.51 2.84
CA GLY A 96 0.38 34.38 3.54
C GLY A 96 -0.63 35.00 2.59
N SER A 97 -1.91 34.66 2.79
CA SER A 97 -3.05 35.52 2.57
C SER A 97 -4.28 34.82 3.14
N ALA A 98 -4.66 35.18 4.35
CA ALA A 98 -6.00 34.92 4.84
C ALA A 98 -6.96 35.79 4.02
N SER A 99 -7.89 35.18 3.28
CA SER A 99 -9.03 35.88 2.73
C SER A 99 -10.30 35.27 3.31
N ILE A 100 -10.82 35.94 4.34
CA ILE A 100 -12.22 35.86 4.76
C ILE A 100 -13.01 36.61 3.70
N VAL A 101 -13.90 35.93 2.96
CA VAL A 101 -15.07 36.57 2.32
C VAL A 101 -16.23 35.59 2.33
N SER A 102 -17.31 36.01 2.97
CA SER A 102 -18.62 35.36 3.00
C SER A 102 -19.41 35.61 1.71
N ASP A 103 -20.19 34.61 1.32
CA ASP A 103 -21.43 34.59 0.53
C ASP A 103 -21.56 35.50 -0.71
N SER A 104 -21.49 34.87 -1.89
CA SER A 104 -22.41 35.15 -2.99
C SER A 104 -22.48 33.95 -3.96
N GLU A 105 -23.72 33.60 -4.28
CA GLU A 105 -24.17 32.50 -5.11
C GLU A 105 -23.78 32.70 -6.59
N SER A 106 -23.62 31.60 -7.33
CA SER A 106 -23.24 31.48 -8.77
C SER A 106 -21.74 31.42 -9.12
N SER A 107 -21.06 30.36 -8.66
CA SER A 107 -19.94 29.79 -9.42
C SER A 107 -20.24 28.32 -9.73
N PRO A 108 -19.90 27.80 -10.94
CA PRO A 108 -20.00 26.36 -11.19
C PRO A 108 -19.20 25.63 -10.12
N PRO A 109 -19.61 24.43 -9.67
CA PRO A 109 -18.96 23.74 -8.58
C PRO A 109 -17.46 23.66 -8.88
N GLN A 110 -16.66 24.44 -8.14
CA GLN A 110 -15.22 24.42 -8.31
C GLN A 110 -14.78 23.02 -7.95
N CYS A 111 -14.44 22.25 -8.97
CA CYS A 111 -14.10 20.88 -8.75
C CYS A 111 -12.79 20.81 -7.97
N ASN A 112 -12.86 20.36 -6.73
CA ASN A 112 -11.67 19.90 -6.05
C ASN A 112 -11.32 18.54 -6.65
N ASP A 113 -10.20 18.46 -7.38
CA ASP A 113 -9.62 17.27 -8.00
C ASP A 113 -9.49 16.01 -7.08
N LEU A 114 -9.80 16.14 -5.80
CA LEU A 114 -9.62 15.16 -4.74
C LEU A 114 -10.96 14.71 -4.13
N GLN A 115 -12.07 14.76 -4.86
CA GLN A 115 -13.36 14.22 -4.42
C GLN A 115 -13.60 12.85 -5.04
N PHE A 116 -13.00 11.81 -4.45
CA PHE A 116 -13.17 10.43 -4.91
C PHE A 116 -14.41 9.79 -4.29
N HIS A 117 -15.22 9.12 -5.11
CA HIS A 117 -16.41 8.40 -4.65
C HIS A 117 -16.27 6.88 -4.71
N SER A 118 -15.44 6.36 -5.63
CA SER A 118 -15.18 4.92 -5.73
C SER A 118 -13.72 4.62 -6.01
N LEU A 119 -13.32 3.40 -5.64
CA LEU A 119 -11.98 2.87 -5.84
C LEU A 119 -12.09 1.46 -6.42
N THR A 120 -11.37 1.20 -7.50
CA THR A 120 -11.22 -0.14 -8.07
C THR A 120 -9.76 -0.56 -7.99
N VAL A 121 -9.50 -1.71 -7.38
CA VAL A 121 -8.15 -2.25 -7.19
C VAL A 121 -8.02 -3.54 -7.97
N GLY A 122 -7.11 -3.55 -8.95
CA GLY A 122 -6.78 -4.74 -9.72
C GLY A 122 -7.74 -5.10 -10.84
N CYS A 123 -8.82 -4.35 -11.06
CA CYS A 123 -9.84 -4.72 -12.04
C CYS A 123 -9.41 -4.51 -13.50
N THR A 124 -8.62 -3.47 -13.78
CA THR A 124 -8.09 -3.19 -15.13
C THR A 124 -6.78 -3.94 -15.34
N GLU A 125 -5.82 -3.71 -14.45
CA GLU A 125 -4.59 -4.50 -14.33
C GLU A 125 -4.39 -4.84 -12.85
N VAL A 126 -3.93 -6.06 -12.55
CA VAL A 126 -3.74 -6.56 -11.18
C VAL A 126 -2.80 -5.70 -10.32
N ASN A 127 -1.92 -4.93 -10.97
CA ASN A 127 -0.92 -4.03 -10.38
C ASN A 127 -1.37 -2.56 -10.32
N THR A 128 -2.64 -2.27 -10.56
CA THR A 128 -3.18 -0.89 -10.58
C THR A 128 -4.32 -0.70 -9.61
N MET A 129 -4.41 0.51 -9.06
CA MET A 129 -5.58 0.99 -8.33
C MET A 129 -6.05 2.31 -8.92
N GLN A 130 -7.37 2.47 -9.01
CA GLN A 130 -8.02 3.53 -9.77
C GLN A 130 -9.07 4.21 -8.91
N PHE A 131 -8.82 5.47 -8.56
CA PHE A 131 -9.78 6.32 -7.86
C PHE A 131 -10.63 7.06 -8.88
N HIS A 132 -11.95 6.96 -8.76
CA HIS A 132 -12.88 7.63 -9.67
C HIS A 132 -13.50 8.84 -8.97
N SER A 133 -13.49 9.98 -9.66
CA SER A 133 -14.10 11.23 -9.19
C SER A 133 -15.25 11.65 -10.11
N SER A 134 -16.29 12.27 -9.56
CA SER A 134 -17.47 12.72 -10.32
C SER A 134 -17.29 14.09 -10.98
N CYS A 135 -16.07 14.62 -10.99
CA CYS A 135 -15.89 16.07 -10.92
C CYS A 135 -14.80 16.62 -11.88
N SER A 136 -13.90 15.79 -12.44
CA SER A 136 -12.77 16.27 -13.26
C SER A 136 -12.72 15.70 -14.68
N VAL A 137 -11.99 16.40 -15.57
CA VAL A 137 -11.65 16.00 -16.96
C VAL A 137 -10.79 14.72 -17.00
N ALA A 138 -10.12 14.39 -15.90
CA ALA A 138 -9.54 13.07 -15.64
C ALA A 138 -10.51 12.32 -14.72
N GLU A 139 -11.43 11.56 -15.30
CA GLU A 139 -12.45 10.79 -14.54
C GLU A 139 -11.81 9.85 -13.51
N THR A 140 -10.56 9.42 -13.76
CA THR A 140 -9.86 8.41 -12.96
C THR A 140 -8.41 8.79 -12.64
N SER A 141 -8.06 8.81 -11.35
CA SER A 141 -6.68 8.86 -10.86
C SER A 141 -6.13 7.45 -10.69
N THR A 142 -5.22 7.05 -11.58
CA THR A 142 -4.64 5.70 -11.59
C THR A 142 -3.27 5.68 -10.92
N TYR A 143 -3.05 4.68 -10.06
CA TYR A 143 -1.79 4.43 -9.36
C TYR A 143 -1.29 3.03 -9.65
N SER A 144 0.03 2.87 -9.76
CA SER A 144 0.71 1.59 -9.91
C SER A 144 1.30 1.12 -8.59
N CYS A 145 1.07 -0.14 -8.25
CA CYS A 145 1.57 -0.78 -7.04
C CYS A 145 2.98 -1.35 -7.22
N HIS A 146 3.80 -1.25 -6.17
CA HIS A 146 5.24 -1.57 -6.24
C HIS A 146 5.74 -2.57 -5.20
N GLY A 147 5.01 -2.72 -4.10
CA GLY A 147 5.36 -3.63 -3.02
C GLY A 147 4.48 -3.39 -1.82
N ASN A 148 4.25 -4.46 -1.05
CA ASN A 148 3.39 -4.42 0.11
C ASN A 148 3.95 -5.32 1.22
N TRP A 149 3.67 -4.96 2.46
CA TRP A 149 3.99 -5.79 3.62
C TRP A 149 2.98 -5.56 4.72
N GLU A 150 2.92 -6.51 5.64
CA GLU A 150 2.11 -6.39 6.85
C GLU A 150 3.02 -6.31 8.07
N ASP A 151 2.65 -5.47 9.02
CA ASP A 151 3.29 -5.44 10.33
C ASP A 151 2.27 -5.14 11.42
N ASN A 152 2.14 -6.07 12.36
CA ASN A 152 1.21 -5.98 13.49
C ASN A 152 -0.24 -5.66 13.08
N GLY A 153 -0.75 -6.37 12.05
CA GLY A 153 -2.11 -6.20 11.52
C GLY A 153 -2.34 -4.92 10.69
N THR A 154 -1.31 -4.09 10.50
CA THR A 154 -1.37 -2.94 9.59
C THR A 154 -0.70 -3.31 8.28
N ASN A 155 -1.39 -3.09 7.15
CA ASN A 155 -0.85 -3.37 5.82
C ASN A 155 -0.37 -2.08 5.15
N TYR A 156 0.81 -2.14 4.55
CA TYR A 156 1.48 -1.01 3.90
C TYR A 156 1.63 -1.31 2.42
N LEU A 157 1.36 -0.33 1.58
CA LEU A 157 1.47 -0.41 0.14
C LEU A 157 2.22 0.79 -0.41
N ILE A 158 3.26 0.55 -1.20
CA ILE A 158 3.93 1.59 -1.97
C ILE A 158 3.28 1.66 -3.35
N ALA A 159 2.82 2.85 -3.71
CA ALA A 159 2.27 3.10 -5.04
C ALA A 159 2.72 4.45 -5.61
N SER A 160 2.74 4.56 -6.94
CA SER A 160 3.04 5.81 -7.64
C SER A 160 1.90 6.20 -8.58
N PRO A 161 1.56 7.48 -8.71
CA PRO A 161 0.58 7.94 -9.69
C PRO A 161 1.13 7.72 -11.11
N THR A 162 0.29 7.15 -11.98
CA THR A 162 0.64 6.91 -13.39
C THR A 162 0.58 8.20 -14.22
N SER A 163 -0.41 9.05 -13.94
CA SER A 163 -0.54 10.38 -14.53
C SER A 163 0.21 11.40 -13.68
N ARG A 164 1.15 12.12 -14.32
CA ARG A 164 2.00 13.09 -13.64
C ARG A 164 1.33 14.46 -13.59
N LYS A 165 0.83 14.88 -12.42
CA LYS A 165 0.76 16.31 -12.09
C LYS A 165 2.17 16.76 -11.70
N SER A 166 2.69 17.80 -12.36
CA SER A 166 4.09 18.28 -12.26
C SER A 166 4.55 18.66 -10.85
N VAL A 167 3.62 18.87 -9.92
CA VAL A 167 3.86 19.40 -8.56
C VAL A 167 3.51 18.37 -7.46
N GLY A 168 3.06 17.17 -7.80
CA GLY A 168 2.63 16.14 -6.84
C GLY A 168 3.77 15.26 -6.31
N ALA A 169 3.54 14.59 -5.17
CA ALA A 169 4.45 13.57 -4.68
C ALA A 169 4.56 12.43 -5.69
N ARG A 170 5.80 11.95 -5.89
CA ARG A 170 6.09 10.91 -6.88
C ARG A 170 5.63 9.53 -6.44
N ARG A 171 5.47 9.33 -5.14
CA ARG A 171 5.16 8.05 -4.50
C ARG A 171 4.39 8.31 -3.22
N PHE A 172 3.54 7.36 -2.88
CA PHE A 172 2.74 7.37 -1.69
C PHE A 172 2.86 6.01 -1.00
N CYS A 173 2.85 6.07 0.33
CA CYS A 173 2.58 4.92 1.16
C CYS A 173 1.11 4.93 1.57
N PHE A 174 0.38 3.92 1.16
CA PHE A 174 -0.99 3.66 1.59
C PHE A 174 -0.95 2.69 2.76
N ILE A 175 -1.72 3.01 3.80
CA ILE A 175 -1.72 2.32 5.08
C ILE A 175 -3.15 1.87 5.33
N TYR A 176 -3.35 0.55 5.30
CA TYR A 176 -4.64 -0.09 5.51
C TYR A 176 -4.73 -0.60 6.94
N MET A 177 -5.82 -0.22 7.61
CA MET A 177 -6.15 -0.63 8.97
C MET A 177 -7.53 -1.26 8.93
N ALA A 178 -7.59 -2.57 9.18
CA ALA A 178 -8.86 -3.25 9.35
C ALA A 178 -9.52 -2.75 10.64
N THR A 179 -10.79 -2.37 10.58
CA THR A 179 -11.56 -2.12 11.80
C THR A 179 -12.30 -3.41 12.16
N ASP A 180 -12.13 -3.89 13.39
CA ASP A 180 -12.93 -5.01 13.89
C ASP A 180 -14.39 -4.56 14.02
N THR A 181 -15.22 -4.90 13.05
CA THR A 181 -16.66 -4.65 13.05
C THR A 181 -17.44 -5.67 13.87
N THR A 182 -16.80 -6.41 14.79
CA THR A 182 -17.46 -7.41 15.64
C THR A 182 -18.52 -6.83 16.58
N ASN A 183 -18.64 -5.49 16.68
CA ASN A 183 -19.59 -4.79 17.54
C ASN A 183 -20.42 -3.72 16.79
N ILE A 184 -20.93 -4.01 15.58
CA ILE A 184 -22.11 -3.29 15.08
C ILE A 184 -23.34 -4.17 15.34
N PRO A 185 -24.20 -3.83 16.33
CA PRO A 185 -25.47 -4.51 16.52
C PRO A 185 -26.41 -4.15 15.37
N GLY A 186 -26.70 -5.10 14.47
CA GLY A 186 -27.76 -4.91 13.47
C GLY A 186 -27.64 -5.64 12.13
N GLY A 187 -26.82 -6.69 12.00
CA GLY A 187 -26.65 -7.41 10.73
C GLY A 187 -26.95 -8.90 10.81
N GLU A 188 -28.21 -9.26 11.03
CA GLU A 188 -28.70 -10.64 10.86
C GLU A 188 -28.96 -10.87 9.37
N GLY A 189 -27.95 -11.38 8.65
CA GLY A 189 -28.02 -11.67 7.22
C GLY A 189 -26.70 -11.37 6.50
N GLY A 190 -26.00 -12.42 6.07
CA GLY A 190 -24.64 -12.35 5.51
C GLY A 190 -24.44 -11.33 4.39
N GLY A 191 -23.34 -10.58 4.47
CA GLY A 191 -22.92 -9.62 3.44
C GLY A 191 -22.37 -8.28 3.94
N GLY A 192 -22.22 -8.08 5.26
CA GLY A 192 -21.62 -6.85 5.81
C GLY A 192 -20.09 -6.83 5.63
N GLY A 193 -19.60 -6.28 4.52
CA GLY A 193 -18.16 -6.12 4.27
C GLY A 193 -17.47 -5.33 5.38
N ALA A 194 -16.34 -5.84 5.89
CA ALA A 194 -15.51 -5.14 6.86
C ALA A 194 -15.12 -3.75 6.32
N LEU A 195 -15.28 -2.72 7.15
CA LEU A 195 -14.84 -1.38 6.82
C LEU A 195 -13.31 -1.34 6.85
N LEU A 196 -12.68 -0.90 5.76
CA LEU A 196 -11.23 -0.79 5.68
C LEU A 196 -10.83 0.68 5.73
N GLN A 197 -10.21 1.10 6.83
CA GLN A 197 -9.70 2.47 6.95
C GLN A 197 -8.37 2.59 6.21
N VAL A 198 -8.21 3.65 5.43
CA VAL A 198 -7.02 3.89 4.63
C VAL A 198 -6.50 5.29 4.86
N ALA A 199 -5.19 5.39 5.07
CA ALA A 199 -4.45 6.65 5.10
C ALA A 199 -3.35 6.63 4.02
N SER A 200 -3.02 7.79 3.46
CA SER A 200 -1.90 7.94 2.54
C SER A 200 -0.91 8.99 3.03
N VAL A 201 0.39 8.73 2.83
CA VAL A 201 1.48 9.67 3.11
C VAL A 201 2.50 9.68 1.96
N ALA A 202 3.02 10.85 1.62
CA ALA A 202 3.98 11.07 0.54
C ALA A 202 5.46 10.80 0.92
N GLU A 203 5.74 10.58 2.20
CA GLU A 203 7.09 10.41 2.75
C GLU A 203 7.37 8.93 3.09
N SER A 204 7.71 8.62 4.35
CA SER A 204 7.90 7.26 4.86
C SER A 204 6.59 6.66 5.37
N CYS A 205 6.50 5.33 5.34
CA CYS A 205 5.38 4.59 5.92
C CYS A 205 5.41 4.67 7.46
N ARG A 206 4.70 5.65 8.00
CA ARG A 206 4.66 5.90 9.44
C ARG A 206 3.77 4.87 10.15
N ARG A 207 4.16 4.51 11.37
CA ARG A 207 3.35 3.74 12.32
C ARG A 207 2.54 4.73 13.16
N ASN A 208 1.37 4.32 13.65
CA ASN A 208 0.50 5.13 14.52
C ASN A 208 -0.10 6.37 13.85
N ILE A 209 -0.60 6.22 12.62
CA ILE A 209 -1.45 7.25 12.00
C ILE A 209 -2.86 7.12 12.59
N ASN A 210 -3.02 7.52 13.85
CA ASN A 210 -4.31 7.49 14.53
C ASN A 210 -5.10 8.78 14.28
N SER A 211 -4.46 9.80 13.70
CA SER A 211 -5.05 11.10 13.42
C SER A 211 -5.00 11.43 11.92
N PRO A 212 -6.13 11.85 11.32
CA PRO A 212 -6.19 12.33 9.94
C PRO A 212 -5.20 13.47 9.64
N SER A 213 -4.81 14.26 10.65
CA SER A 213 -3.87 15.39 10.49
C SER A 213 -2.45 14.98 10.07
N LEU A 214 -2.07 13.72 10.27
CA LEU A 214 -0.76 13.18 9.91
C LEU A 214 -0.71 12.57 8.51
N ALA A 215 -1.87 12.33 7.90
CA ALA A 215 -2.02 11.77 6.57
C ALA A 215 -2.25 12.87 5.53
N ASP A 216 -1.75 12.68 4.31
CA ASP A 216 -2.09 13.57 3.19
C ASP A 216 -3.53 13.35 2.75
N MET A 217 -4.01 12.11 2.85
CA MET A 217 -5.43 11.78 2.73
C MET A 217 -5.82 10.62 3.64
N ALA A 218 -7.05 10.63 4.14
CA ALA A 218 -7.63 9.56 4.96
C ALA A 218 -9.08 9.31 4.52
N PHE A 219 -9.48 8.06 4.37
CA PHE A 219 -10.80 7.67 3.91
C PHE A 219 -11.13 6.25 4.35
N ASN A 220 -12.41 5.89 4.25
CA ASN A 220 -12.89 4.56 4.52
C ASN A 220 -13.34 3.89 3.23
N LEU A 221 -13.07 2.59 3.13
CA LEU A 221 -13.49 1.74 2.03
C LEU A 221 -14.55 0.75 2.50
N THR A 222 -15.67 0.73 1.79
CA THR A 222 -16.69 -0.30 1.91
C THR A 222 -16.64 -1.17 0.68
N SER A 223 -16.50 -2.49 0.87
CA SER A 223 -16.44 -3.44 -0.25
C SER A 223 -17.78 -3.52 -0.98
N ASN A 224 -17.77 -3.30 -2.29
CA ASN A 224 -18.93 -3.44 -3.18
C ASN A 224 -18.91 -4.75 -3.99
N GLY A 225 -17.84 -5.56 -3.88
CA GLY A 225 -17.68 -6.82 -4.60
C GLY A 225 -16.27 -7.01 -5.15
N GLN A 226 -16.02 -8.20 -5.71
CA GLN A 226 -14.76 -8.48 -6.42
C GLN A 226 -14.82 -7.92 -7.86
N CYS A 227 -13.65 -7.79 -8.49
CA CYS A 227 -13.60 -7.53 -9.91
C CYS A 227 -14.15 -8.76 -10.63
N ASP A 228 -15.18 -8.61 -11.47
CA ASP A 228 -15.74 -9.73 -12.23
C ASP A 228 -14.65 -10.40 -13.07
N GLU A 229 -14.60 -11.73 -13.06
CA GLU A 229 -13.74 -12.52 -13.96
C GLU A 229 -14.28 -12.49 -15.40
N ASN A 230 -14.45 -11.32 -16.01
CA ASN A 230 -14.88 -11.24 -17.40
C ASN A 230 -13.68 -11.07 -18.34
N SER A 231 -13.19 -12.23 -18.79
CA SER A 231 -12.75 -12.50 -20.17
C SER A 231 -11.62 -11.64 -20.75
N ALA A 232 -10.38 -11.90 -20.32
CA ALA A 232 -9.27 -11.81 -21.27
C ALA A 232 -9.39 -12.99 -22.25
N GLY A 233 -10.15 -12.78 -23.32
CA GLY A 233 -10.24 -13.71 -24.45
C GLY A 233 -8.88 -13.87 -25.14
N ALA A 234 -8.09 -14.82 -24.66
CA ALA A 234 -7.20 -15.59 -25.51
C ALA A 234 -7.70 -17.03 -25.39
N GLY A 235 -8.43 -17.48 -26.42
CA GLY A 235 -8.91 -18.85 -26.52
C GLY A 235 -7.77 -19.83 -26.28
N ARG A 236 -7.68 -20.36 -25.06
CA ARG A 236 -6.99 -21.61 -24.81
C ARG A 236 -7.96 -22.69 -25.24
N THR A 237 -7.95 -22.99 -26.53
CA THR A 237 -8.31 -24.32 -27.00
C THR A 237 -7.41 -25.31 -26.27
N SER A 238 -7.93 -25.85 -25.16
CA SER A 238 -7.38 -27.01 -24.50
C SER A 238 -7.54 -28.17 -25.46
N LEU A 239 -6.56 -28.36 -26.35
CA LEU A 239 -6.38 -29.60 -27.07
C LEU A 239 -5.97 -30.64 -26.03
N LEU A 240 -6.96 -31.30 -25.45
CA LEU A 240 -6.79 -32.59 -24.80
C LEU A 240 -6.23 -33.55 -25.87
N LEU A 241 -4.91 -33.71 -25.90
CA LEU A 241 -4.25 -34.81 -26.59
C LEU A 241 -4.70 -36.12 -25.92
N PRO A 242 -5.31 -37.09 -26.64
CA PRO A 242 -5.55 -38.40 -26.09
C PRO A 242 -4.20 -39.15 -26.09
N VAL A 243 -3.61 -39.34 -24.92
CA VAL A 243 -2.36 -40.11 -24.71
C VAL A 243 -2.58 -41.64 -24.86
N VAL A 244 -3.62 -42.10 -25.56
CA VAL A 244 -4.06 -43.51 -25.47
C VAL A 244 -3.59 -44.42 -26.61
N VAL A 245 -2.91 -43.94 -27.66
CA VAL A 245 -2.62 -44.82 -28.83
C VAL A 245 -1.22 -45.44 -28.87
N PHE A 246 -0.25 -45.01 -28.04
CA PHE A 246 1.14 -45.53 -28.16
C PHE A 246 1.48 -46.78 -27.34
N LEU A 247 0.61 -47.25 -26.44
CA LEU A 247 0.87 -48.50 -25.68
C LEU A 247 0.42 -49.78 -26.40
N GLY A 248 -0.34 -49.68 -27.50
CA GLY A 248 -0.79 -50.85 -28.29
C GLY A 248 0.24 -51.41 -29.28
N PHE A 249 1.20 -50.58 -29.73
CA PHE A 249 2.20 -50.98 -30.74
C PHE A 249 3.46 -51.62 -30.14
N ILE A 250 3.75 -51.40 -28.86
CA ILE A 250 4.89 -52.04 -28.18
C ILE A 250 4.53 -53.48 -27.75
N ILE A 251 3.27 -53.78 -27.46
CA ILE A 251 2.86 -55.15 -27.08
C ILE A 251 2.74 -56.08 -28.30
N SER A 252 2.44 -55.56 -29.48
CA SER A 252 2.30 -56.36 -30.71
C SER A 252 3.64 -56.69 -31.40
N THR A 253 4.75 -56.06 -31.00
CA THR A 253 6.10 -56.37 -31.52
C THR A 253 6.91 -57.29 -30.60
N LEU A 254 6.42 -57.61 -29.40
CA LEU A 254 7.04 -58.55 -28.45
C LEU A 254 6.48 -59.97 -28.51
N ASN A 255 5.41 -60.22 -29.28
CA ASN A 255 4.78 -61.54 -29.46
C ASN A 255 5.06 -62.21 -30.82
N SER A 256 6.04 -61.70 -31.57
CA SER A 256 6.53 -62.35 -32.79
C SER A 256 8.05 -62.54 -32.71
N ARG A 257 8.49 -63.33 -31.73
CA ARG A 257 9.72 -64.13 -31.74
C ARG A 257 9.53 -65.33 -30.84
#